data_AF-F8FM23-F1
#
_entry.id   AF-F8FM23-F1
#
_cell.length_a   1.000
_cell.length_b   1.000
_cell.length_c   1.000
_cell.angle_alpha   90.00
_cell.angle_beta   90.00
_cell.angle_gamma   90.00
#
_symmetry.space_group_name_H-M   'P 1'
#
loop_
_entity.id
_entity.type
_entity.pdbx_description
1 polymer ?
#
loop_
_entity_poly.entity_id
_entity_poly.type
_entity_poly.pdbx_seq_one_letter_code
_entity_poly.pdbx_strand_id
1 'polypeptide(L)'
;MTAAGSPRLGLVYDVGHAHMLGGGYALQGLREAAPHLLGLHVSDNRGSADDHDAVGKGTVPLEALLAGLPELAAERHVMELCTLEDAELSAARVLELRSGQAVGV
;
A
#
# COMPACT_ATOMS: atom_id res chain seq x y z
N MET A 1 -19.19 8.82 4.14
CA MET A 1 -18.98 9.15 5.56
C MET A 1 -17.49 9.16 5.80
N THR A 2 -16.90 10.14 6.48
CA THR A 2 -15.47 10.13 6.82
C THR A 2 -15.24 9.40 8.16
N ALA A 3 -14.05 8.86 8.40
CA ALA A 3 -13.74 7.99 9.55
C ALA A 3 -14.11 8.61 10.92
N ALA A 4 -14.15 9.94 11.02
CA ALA A 4 -14.45 10.68 12.24
C ALA A 4 -15.65 11.64 12.10
N GLY A 5 -16.50 11.47 11.08
CA GLY A 5 -17.67 12.34 10.85
C GLY A 5 -17.33 13.79 10.45
N SER A 6 -16.08 14.07 10.09
CA SER A 6 -15.59 15.37 9.64
C SER A 6 -14.99 15.27 8.23
N PRO A 7 -15.34 16.15 7.29
CA PRO A 7 -14.74 16.15 5.94
C PRO A 7 -13.24 16.50 5.93
N ARG A 8 -12.68 16.94 7.07
CA ARG A 8 -11.26 17.26 7.22
C ARG A 8 -10.40 16.09 7.70
N LEU A 9 -10.99 14.93 7.94
CA LEU A 9 -10.32 13.76 8.51
C LEU A 9 -10.52 12.54 7.61
N GLY A 10 -9.46 11.77 7.40
CA GLY A 10 -9.48 10.52 6.66
C GLY A 10 -8.26 9.66 7.01
N LEU A 11 -8.16 8.48 6.40
CA LEU A 11 -7.14 7.49 6.71
C LEU A 11 -6.09 7.42 5.61
N VAL A 12 -4.83 7.36 6.01
CA VAL A 12 -3.77 6.83 5.16
C VAL A 12 -3.49 5.42 5.67
N TYR A 13 -3.60 4.45 4.78
CA TYR A 13 -3.44 3.04 5.16
C TYR A 13 -2.03 2.57 4.80
N ASP A 14 -1.32 2.11 5.82
CA ASP A 14 0.02 1.54 5.69
C ASP A 14 -0.09 0.04 5.46
N VAL A 15 0.31 -0.37 4.25
CA VAL A 15 0.25 -1.78 3.85
C VAL A 15 1.32 -2.63 4.52
N GLY A 16 2.47 -2.04 4.86
CA GLY A 16 3.58 -2.70 5.54
C GLY A 16 3.20 -3.02 6.98
N HIS A 17 2.74 -2.02 7.74
CA HIS A 17 2.28 -2.22 9.13
C HIS A 17 1.11 -3.20 9.20
N ALA A 18 0.15 -3.10 8.28
CA ALA A 18 -0.98 -3.99 8.27
C ALA A 18 -0.60 -5.45 7.95
N HIS A 19 0.44 -5.67 7.14
CA HIS A 19 0.96 -7.01 6.86
C HIS A 19 1.56 -7.69 8.09
N MET A 20 2.19 -6.91 8.98
CA MET A 20 2.77 -7.42 10.23
C MET A 20 1.72 -7.97 11.21
N LEU A 21 0.45 -7.60 11.06
CA LEU A 21 -0.64 -8.14 11.85
C LEU A 21 -1.01 -9.59 11.46
N GLY A 22 -0.52 -10.06 10.30
CA GLY A 22 -0.67 -11.43 9.85
C GLY A 22 -2.11 -11.82 9.51
N GLY A 23 -2.34 -13.12 9.28
CA GLY A 23 -3.69 -13.68 9.09
C GLY A 23 -4.47 -13.15 7.88
N GLY A 24 -3.81 -12.48 6.93
CA GLY A 24 -4.47 -11.81 5.81
C GLY A 24 -5.11 -10.46 6.18
N TYR A 25 -4.80 -9.92 7.37
CA TYR A 25 -5.38 -8.68 7.87
C TYR A 25 -5.13 -7.50 6.92
N ALA A 26 -3.97 -7.44 6.24
CA ALA A 26 -3.66 -6.37 5.30
C ALA A 26 -4.80 -6.11 4.29
N LEU A 27 -5.39 -7.16 3.70
CA LEU A 27 -6.51 -7.02 2.78
C LEU A 27 -7.83 -6.73 3.50
N GLN A 28 -8.06 -7.36 4.65
CA GLN A 28 -9.27 -7.14 5.44
C GLN A 28 -9.37 -5.68 5.90
N GLY A 29 -8.34 -5.18 6.58
CA GLY A 29 -8.26 -3.82 7.09
C GLY A 29 -8.36 -2.79 5.97
N LEU A 30 -7.78 -3.07 4.79
CA LEU A 30 -7.92 -2.18 3.63
C LEU A 30 -9.39 -2.06 3.19
N ARG A 31 -10.14 -3.16 3.13
CA ARG A 31 -11.57 -3.15 2.78
C ARG A 31 -12.39 -2.35 3.80
N GLU A 32 -12.06 -2.48 5.08
CA GLU A 32 -12.71 -1.74 6.16
C GLU A 32 -12.37 -0.24 6.11
N ALA A 33 -11.14 0.10 5.78
CA ALA A 33 -10.66 1.49 5.68
C ALA A 33 -11.06 2.19 4.38
N ALA A 34 -11.37 1.44 3.31
CA ALA A 34 -11.63 1.95 1.96
C ALA A 34 -12.63 3.12 1.88
N PRO A 35 -13.75 3.14 2.63
CA PRO A 35 -14.71 4.27 2.60
C PRO A 35 -14.17 5.59 3.16
N HIS A 36 -13.00 5.56 3.80
CA HIS A 36 -12.41 6.68 4.51
C HIS A 36 -10.99 7.02 4.04
N LEU A 37 -10.51 6.34 2.99
CA LEU A 37 -9.13 6.42 2.57
C LEU A 37 -8.81 7.74 1.83
N LEU A 38 -7.65 8.31 2.13
CA LEU A 38 -7.06 9.45 1.42
C LEU A 38 -5.84 9.04 0.57
N GLY A 39 -5.24 7.88 0.88
CA GLY A 39 -4.11 7.33 0.17
C GLY A 39 -3.51 6.13 0.89
N LEU A 40 -2.43 5.60 0.30
CA LEU A 40 -1.64 4.51 0.87
C LEU A 40 -0.24 4.97 1.22
N HIS A 41 0.29 4.42 2.30
CA HIS A 41 1.73 4.28 2.46
C HIS A 41 2.15 2.93 1.90
N VAL A 42 3.23 2.92 1.14
CA VAL A 42 3.71 1.75 0.41
C VAL A 42 5.18 1.51 0.73
N SER A 43 5.40 0.37 1.36
CA SER A 43 6.68 -0.27 1.58
C SER A 43 6.43 -1.79 1.63
N ASP A 44 7.49 -2.58 1.53
CA ASP A 44 7.43 -4.03 1.71
C ASP A 44 8.06 -4.43 3.04
N ASN A 45 7.73 -5.62 3.52
CA ASN A 45 8.41 -6.24 4.66
C ASN A 45 8.13 -7.76 4.70
N ARG A 46 8.73 -8.46 5.67
CA ARG A 46 8.59 -9.92 5.82
C ARG A 46 7.48 -10.35 6.80
N GLY A 47 6.66 -9.41 7.27
CA GLY A 47 5.54 -9.65 8.17
C GLY A 47 5.91 -9.73 9.66
N SER A 48 7.17 -9.50 10.03
CA SER A 48 7.63 -9.56 11.43
C SER A 48 8.17 -8.23 11.97
N ALA A 49 8.56 -7.32 11.08
CA ALA A 49 9.20 -6.06 11.44
C ALA A 49 8.84 -4.99 10.38
N ASP A 50 9.00 -3.74 10.79
CA ASP A 50 8.78 -2.58 9.94
C ASP A 50 10.03 -2.29 9.10
N ASP A 51 10.32 -3.19 8.16
CA ASP A 51 11.60 -3.23 7.43
C ASP A 51 11.76 -2.08 6.41
N HIS A 52 10.65 -1.52 5.93
CA HIS A 52 10.62 -0.52 4.84
C HIS A 52 11.38 -0.98 3.57
N ASP A 53 11.30 -2.27 3.27
CA ASP A 53 11.97 -2.86 2.11
C ASP A 53 11.37 -2.32 0.80
N ALA A 54 12.19 -2.27 -0.25
CA ALA A 54 11.71 -1.96 -1.59
C ALA A 54 10.61 -2.93 -2.04
N VAL A 55 9.63 -2.43 -2.79
CA VAL A 55 8.49 -3.23 -3.26
C VAL A 55 8.97 -4.44 -4.06
N GLY A 56 8.56 -5.64 -3.62
CA GLY A 56 8.96 -6.93 -4.21
C GLY A 56 10.17 -7.57 -3.54
N LYS A 57 10.74 -6.97 -2.48
CA LYS A 57 11.79 -7.57 -1.65
C LYS A 57 11.26 -8.24 -0.39
N GLY A 58 9.98 -8.03 -0.06
CA GLY A 58 9.29 -8.64 1.05
C GLY A 58 8.17 -9.56 0.59
N THR A 59 7.10 -9.59 1.38
CA THR A 59 5.97 -10.53 1.27
C THR A 59 4.62 -9.85 1.41
N VAL A 60 4.58 -8.52 1.43
CA VAL A 60 3.32 -7.77 1.43
C VAL A 60 2.55 -8.14 0.15
N PRO A 61 1.26 -8.50 0.22
CA PRO A 61 0.47 -8.92 -0.94
C PRO A 61 0.02 -7.72 -1.79
N LEU A 62 0.98 -6.91 -2.23
CA LEU A 62 0.72 -5.58 -2.79
C LEU A 62 -0.10 -5.63 -4.08
N GLU A 63 0.11 -6.62 -4.93
CA GLU A 63 -0.71 -6.82 -6.14
C GLU A 63 -2.21 -6.95 -5.79
N ALA A 64 -2.54 -7.80 -4.81
CA ALA A 64 -3.91 -8.00 -4.39
C ALA A 64 -4.49 -6.77 -3.66
N LEU A 65 -3.65 -6.05 -2.90
CA LEU A 65 -4.03 -4.81 -2.23
C LEU A 65 -4.37 -3.71 -3.25
N LEU A 66 -3.50 -3.50 -4.24
CA LEU A 66 -3.67 -2.48 -5.28
C LEU A 66 -4.85 -2.78 -6.20
N ALA A 67 -5.11 -4.06 -6.52
CA ALA A 67 -6.27 -4.49 -7.28
C ALA A 67 -7.60 -4.27 -6.54
N GLY A 68 -7.58 -4.23 -5.20
CA GLY A 68 -8.76 -4.07 -4.35
C GLY A 68 -9.14 -2.62 -4.02
N LEU A 69 -8.40 -1.62 -4.51
CA LEU A 69 -8.63 -0.22 -4.15
C LEU A 69 -9.83 0.38 -4.89
N PRO A 70 -10.74 1.13 -4.21
CA PRO A 70 -11.71 1.96 -4.91
C PRO A 70 -11.00 3.09 -5.68
N GLU A 71 -11.61 3.58 -6.76
CA GLU A 71 -11.01 4.60 -7.65
C GLU A 71 -10.50 5.85 -6.91
N LEU A 72 -11.15 6.27 -5.81
CA LEU A 72 -10.74 7.44 -5.03
C LEU A 72 -9.48 7.20 -4.16
N ALA A 73 -9.29 5.98 -3.68
CA ALA A 73 -8.11 5.54 -2.91
C ALA A 73 -6.90 5.30 -3.82
N ALA A 74 -7.16 5.09 -5.10
CA ALA A 74 -6.22 4.66 -6.11
C ALA A 74 -5.29 5.77 -6.63
N GLU A 75 -5.51 7.02 -6.26
CA GLU A 75 -4.78 8.16 -6.83
C GLU A 75 -3.50 8.54 -6.06
N ARG A 76 -3.35 8.19 -4.78
CA ARG A 76 -2.23 8.66 -3.94
C ARG A 76 -1.51 7.53 -3.23
N HIS A 77 -0.30 7.23 -3.70
CA HIS A 77 0.64 6.31 -3.08
C HIS A 77 1.84 7.11 -2.57
N VAL A 78 2.15 7.00 -1.29
CA VAL A 78 3.32 7.61 -0.65
C VAL A 78 4.33 6.50 -0.41
N MET A 79 5.52 6.68 -0.95
CA MET A 79 6.62 5.73 -0.85
C MET A 79 7.32 5.91 0.51
N GLU A 80 7.28 4.92 1.39
CA GLU A 80 7.93 4.93 2.71
C GLU A 80 9.19 4.05 2.74
N LEU A 81 10.28 4.54 2.13
CA LEU A 81 11.52 3.78 1.96
C LEU A 81 12.69 4.49 2.64
N CYS A 82 13.71 3.71 3.00
CA CYS A 82 14.91 4.25 3.65
C CYS A 82 15.87 4.96 2.68
N THR A 83 15.75 4.71 1.37
CA THR A 83 16.64 5.28 0.34
C THR A 83 15.85 5.79 -0.87
N LEU A 84 16.44 6.73 -1.61
CA LEU A 84 15.86 7.23 -2.86
C LEU A 84 15.86 6.14 -3.95
N GLU A 85 16.92 5.32 -4.02
CA GLU A 85 17.02 4.21 -4.97
C GLU A 85 15.87 3.20 -4.76
N ASP A 86 15.61 2.82 -3.51
CA ASP A 86 14.50 1.93 -3.19
C ASP A 86 13.15 2.57 -3.49
N ALA A 87 13.01 3.89 -3.30
CA ALA A 87 11.80 4.61 -3.64
C ALA A 87 11.55 4.63 -5.16
N GLU A 88 12.59 4.81 -5.97
CA GLU A 88 12.51 4.78 -7.44
C GLU A 88 12.15 3.38 -7.96
N LEU A 89 12.81 2.33 -7.45
CA LEU A 89 12.49 0.94 -7.77
C LEU A 89 11.05 0.59 -7.39
N SER A 90 10.64 1.01 -6.19
CA SER A 90 9.30 0.76 -5.68
C SER A 90 8.23 1.48 -6.49
N ALA A 91 8.48 2.74 -6.86
CA ALA A 91 7.56 3.52 -7.69
C ALA A 91 7.36 2.86 -9.06
N ALA A 92 8.43 2.42 -9.72
CA ALA A 92 8.36 1.71 -10.98
C ALA A 92 7.50 0.44 -10.87
N ARG A 93 7.72 -0.35 -9.81
CA ARG A 93 6.97 -1.59 -9.57
C ARG A 93 5.49 -1.34 -9.26
N VAL A 94 5.17 -0.31 -8.49
CA VAL A 94 3.77 0.08 -8.21
C VAL A 94 3.06 0.50 -9.48
N LEU A 95 3.70 1.31 -10.34
CA LEU A 95 3.13 1.72 -11.62
C LEU A 95 2.90 0.53 -12.57
N GLU A 96 3.82 -0.43 -12.57
CA GLU A 96 3.67 -1.68 -13.32
C GLU A 96 2.42 -2.46 -12.86
N LEU A 97 2.31 -2.73 -11.55
CA LEU A 97 1.16 -3.42 -10.95
C LEU A 97 -0.16 -2.71 -11.23
N ARG A 98 -0.15 -1.38 -11.32
CA ARG A 98 -1.31 -0.53 -11.58
C ARG A 98 -1.72 -0.46 -13.05
N SER A 99 -0.77 -0.60 -13.97
CA SER A 99 -1.02 -0.54 -15.41
C SER A 99 -1.47 -1.87 -16.02
N GLY A 100 -1.36 -2.97 -15.27
CA GLY A 100 -1.66 -4.31 -15.77
C GLY A 100 -0.69 -4.79 -16.85
N GLN A 101 0.40 -4.05 -17.10
CA GLN A 101 1.45 -4.42 -18.03
C GLN A 101 2.70 -4.78 -17.25
N ALA A 102 3.05 -6.08 -17.24
CA ALA A 102 4.37 -6.50 -16.81
C ALA A 102 5.42 -5.88 -17.75
N VAL A 103 6.36 -5.10 -17.22
CA VAL A 103 7.51 -4.66 -18.01
C VAL A 103 8.51 -5.80 -17.97
N GLY A 104 8.44 -6.64 -19.00
CA GLY A 104 9.35 -7.76 -19.21
C GLY A 104 10.81 -7.31 -19.18
N VAL A 105 11.60 -8.09 -18.45
CA VAL A 105 13.07 -8.12 -18.47
C VAL A 105 13.64 -8.26 -19.88
#